data_AF-A0A3L6J9C2-F1
#
_entry.id   AF-A0A3L6J9C2-F1
#
_cell.length_a   1.000
_cell.length_b   1.000
_cell.length_c   1.000
_cell.angle_alpha   90.00
_cell.angle_beta   90.00
_cell.angle_gamma   90.00
#
_symmetry.space_group_name_H-M   'P 1'
#
loop_
_entity.id
_entity.type
_entity.pdbx_description
1 polymer ?
#
loop_
_entity_poly.entity_id
_entity_poly.type
_entity_poly.pdbx_seq_one_letter_code
_entity_poly.pdbx_strand_id
1 'polypeptide(L)'
;MEIVELAGMNRQELRAFIDEVPSIWEKKSGVFDRGMNPLLRNFGEKGNLLFGVHVYSIGSQGVAVILTEHDNDTNRATMRIHMTALVGLGGPSEWVHGEKKLRDAIDECKEETLAVVRAQYSGDLGWRGLSFKCPSCGASYFVSRRLVDSEGKTRCQNCNRIVSAVAE
;
A
#
# COMPACT_ATOMS: atom_id res chain seq x y z
N MET A 1 -19.42 5.90 -2.19
CA MET A 1 -18.38 5.87 -1.16
C MET A 1 -18.51 4.56 -0.43
N GLU A 2 -17.47 3.74 -0.49
CA GLU A 2 -17.46 2.39 0.08
C GLU A 2 -16.63 2.37 1.38
N ILE A 3 -16.93 1.44 2.27
CA ILE A 3 -16.27 1.32 3.57
C ILE A 3 -15.75 -0.11 3.75
N VAL A 4 -14.51 -0.23 4.26
CA VAL A 4 -13.91 -1.50 4.69
C VAL A 4 -13.54 -1.39 6.16
N GLU A 5 -13.82 -2.44 6.92
CA GLU A 5 -13.32 -2.61 8.28
C GLU A 5 -12.21 -3.67 8.34
N LEU A 6 -11.14 -3.32 9.06
CA LEU A 6 -9.98 -4.16 9.30
C LEU A 6 -9.80 -4.29 10.81
N ALA A 7 -9.94 -5.52 11.34
CA ALA A 7 -9.85 -5.79 12.77
C ALA A 7 -8.51 -6.43 13.14
N GLY A 8 -8.07 -6.23 14.38
CA GLY A 8 -6.85 -6.84 14.92
C GLY A 8 -5.58 -6.31 14.26
N MET A 9 -5.62 -5.12 13.68
CA MET A 9 -4.51 -4.51 12.97
C MET A 9 -3.91 -3.40 13.85
N ASN A 10 -2.61 -3.42 14.09
CA ASN A 10 -1.90 -2.33 14.76
C ASN A 10 -1.50 -1.23 13.77
N ARG A 11 -0.93 -0.14 14.28
CA ARG A 11 -0.56 1.05 13.48
C ARG A 11 0.44 0.78 12.38
N GLN A 12 1.45 -0.04 12.66
CA GLN A 12 2.51 -0.37 11.71
C GLN A 12 1.96 -1.28 10.62
N GLU A 13 1.14 -2.26 11.01
CA GLU A 13 0.43 -3.13 10.08
C GLU A 13 -0.50 -2.35 9.15
N LEU A 14 -1.22 -1.34 9.66
CA LEU A 14 -2.06 -0.49 8.82
C LEU A 14 -1.24 0.30 7.80
N ARG A 15 -0.14 0.92 8.22
CA ARG A 15 0.73 1.67 7.30
C ARG A 15 1.23 0.76 6.17
N ALA A 16 1.69 -0.44 6.51
CA ALA A 16 2.15 -1.42 5.53
C ALA A 16 1.02 -1.98 4.66
N PHE A 17 -0.17 -2.18 5.22
CA PHE A 17 -1.34 -2.61 4.47
C PHE A 17 -1.72 -1.59 3.39
N ILE A 18 -1.67 -0.30 3.72
CA ILE A 18 -1.89 0.79 2.78
C ILE A 18 -0.85 0.78 1.65
N ASP A 19 0.40 0.41 1.94
CA ASP A 19 1.44 0.25 0.91
C ASP A 19 1.12 -0.88 -0.10
N GLU A 20 0.33 -1.86 0.29
CA GLU A 20 -0.07 -3.00 -0.57
C GLU A 20 -1.37 -2.75 -1.34
N VAL A 21 -2.09 -1.65 -1.11
CA VAL A 21 -3.33 -1.34 -1.84
C VAL A 21 -3.16 -1.36 -3.37
N PRO A 22 -2.10 -0.77 -3.95
CA PRO A 22 -1.82 -0.92 -5.39
C PRO A 22 -1.67 -2.38 -5.84
N SER A 23 -0.96 -3.21 -5.06
CA SER A 23 -0.80 -4.64 -5.35
C SER A 23 -2.14 -5.38 -5.30
N ILE A 24 -3.00 -5.06 -4.33
CA ILE A 24 -4.36 -5.62 -4.20
C ILE A 24 -5.19 -5.24 -5.43
N TRP A 25 -5.13 -3.98 -5.84
CA TRP A 25 -5.78 -3.52 -7.06
C TRP A 25 -5.30 -4.31 -8.28
N GLU A 26 -3.99 -4.38 -8.51
CA GLU A 26 -3.41 -5.10 -9.65
C GLU A 26 -3.85 -6.57 -9.72
N LYS A 27 -3.86 -7.29 -8.58
CA LYS A 27 -4.30 -8.70 -8.51
C LYS A 27 -5.75 -8.92 -8.96
N LYS A 28 -6.62 -7.94 -8.75
CA LYS A 28 -8.08 -8.04 -8.99
C LYS A 28 -8.55 -7.24 -10.19
N SER A 29 -7.67 -6.40 -10.73
CA SER A 29 -7.86 -5.65 -11.94
C SER A 29 -7.57 -6.57 -13.14
N GLY A 30 -8.45 -6.60 -14.14
CA GLY A 30 -8.25 -7.33 -15.38
C GLY A 30 -7.12 -6.73 -16.21
N VAL A 31 -6.71 -7.43 -17.28
CA VAL A 31 -5.58 -7.06 -18.14
C VAL A 31 -5.71 -5.66 -18.77
N PHE A 32 -6.94 -5.14 -18.88
CA PHE A 32 -7.24 -3.82 -19.45
C PHE A 32 -7.41 -2.73 -18.39
N ASP A 33 -7.40 -3.09 -17.11
CA ASP A 33 -7.50 -2.12 -16.05
C ASP A 33 -6.18 -1.39 -15.84
N ARG A 34 -6.30 -0.13 -15.46
CA ARG A 34 -5.14 0.75 -15.30
C ARG A 34 -4.51 0.53 -13.94
N GLY A 35 -3.17 0.54 -13.91
CA GLY A 35 -2.42 0.47 -12.66
C GLY A 35 -2.76 1.63 -11.70
N MET A 36 -2.68 1.33 -10.41
CA MET A 36 -2.88 2.28 -9.34
C MET A 36 -1.52 2.75 -8.82
N ASN A 37 -1.25 4.05 -8.82
CA ASN A 37 0.03 4.61 -8.36
C ASN A 37 -0.18 5.59 -7.21
N PRO A 38 0.61 5.51 -6.12
CA PRO A 38 0.49 6.44 -5.01
C PRO A 38 0.93 7.85 -5.42
N LEU A 39 0.11 8.85 -5.11
CA LEU A 39 0.42 10.28 -5.30
C LEU A 39 0.72 10.97 -3.96
N LEU A 40 -0.07 10.67 -2.94
CA LEU A 40 0.07 11.23 -1.60
C LEU A 40 -0.26 10.15 -0.59
N ARG A 41 0.53 10.03 0.46
CA ARG A 41 0.21 9.24 1.65
C ARG A 41 0.66 10.03 2.84
N ASN A 42 -0.28 10.39 3.69
CA ASN A 42 0.03 11.11 4.91
C ASN A 42 -0.79 10.57 6.06
N PHE A 43 -0.21 10.61 7.25
CA PHE A 43 -0.85 10.19 8.48
C PHE A 43 -0.81 11.33 9.49
N GLY A 44 -1.89 11.51 10.22
CA GLY A 44 -2.02 12.43 11.34
C GLY A 44 -2.47 11.69 12.59
N GLU A 45 -2.16 12.22 13.75
CA GLU A 45 -2.37 11.53 15.03
C GLU A 45 -3.08 12.47 16.00
N LYS A 46 -4.07 11.95 16.72
CA LYS A 46 -4.77 12.68 17.78
C LYS A 46 -5.23 11.72 18.86
N GLY A 47 -4.58 11.78 20.02
CA GLY A 47 -4.87 10.86 21.13
C GLY A 47 -4.55 9.41 20.74
N ASN A 48 -5.52 8.52 20.95
CA ASN A 48 -5.45 7.11 20.58
C ASN A 48 -5.79 6.83 19.09
N LEU A 49 -6.10 7.88 18.31
CA LEU A 49 -6.49 7.73 16.91
C LEU A 49 -5.35 8.07 15.95
N LEU A 50 -5.18 7.22 14.93
CA LEU A 50 -4.35 7.42 13.75
C LEU A 50 -5.25 7.65 12.54
N PHE A 51 -5.13 8.81 11.91
CA PHE A 51 -5.84 9.16 10.68
C PHE A 51 -4.88 9.10 9.50
N GLY A 52 -5.38 8.78 8.32
CA GLY A 52 -4.59 8.83 7.10
C GLY A 52 -5.39 9.30 5.90
N VAL A 53 -4.69 9.99 5.00
CA VAL A 53 -5.21 10.42 3.70
C VAL A 53 -4.26 9.87 2.64
N HIS A 54 -4.79 8.99 1.80
CA HIS A 54 -4.03 8.29 0.78
C HIS A 54 -4.67 8.54 -0.57
N VAL A 55 -3.91 9.13 -1.48
CA VAL A 55 -4.36 9.50 -2.82
C VAL A 55 -3.58 8.69 -3.83
N TYR A 56 -4.28 8.05 -4.74
CA TYR A 56 -3.71 7.23 -5.80
C TYR A 56 -4.25 7.70 -7.15
N SER A 57 -3.40 7.77 -8.17
CA SER A 57 -3.85 7.88 -9.57
C SER A 57 -4.21 6.51 -10.11
N ILE A 58 -5.24 6.44 -10.94
CA ILE A 58 -5.65 5.22 -11.67
C ILE A 58 -5.50 5.51 -13.16
N GLY A 59 -4.35 5.11 -13.69
CA GLY A 59 -3.86 5.60 -14.99
C GLY A 59 -3.93 7.12 -15.11
N SER A 60 -4.27 7.63 -16.29
CA SER A 60 -4.29 9.07 -16.59
C SER A 60 -5.61 9.78 -16.32
N GLN A 61 -6.65 9.09 -15.83
CA GLN A 61 -8.01 9.64 -15.82
C GLN A 61 -8.77 9.52 -14.50
N GLY A 62 -8.21 8.90 -13.48
CA GLY A 62 -8.91 8.71 -12.21
C GLY A 62 -8.02 8.94 -11.00
N VAL A 63 -8.69 9.25 -9.89
CA VAL A 63 -8.07 9.34 -8.56
C VAL A 63 -8.88 8.50 -7.58
N ALA A 64 -8.20 7.67 -6.80
CA ALA A 64 -8.75 7.07 -5.58
C ALA A 64 -8.23 7.84 -4.38
N VAL A 65 -9.15 8.26 -3.51
CA VAL A 65 -8.87 8.82 -2.20
C VAL A 65 -9.34 7.80 -1.16
N ILE A 66 -8.42 7.37 -0.31
CA ILE A 66 -8.69 6.46 0.79
C ILE A 66 -8.42 7.22 2.09
N LEU A 67 -9.45 7.34 2.91
CA LEU A 67 -9.35 7.90 4.24
C LEU A 67 -9.30 6.75 5.24
N THR A 68 -8.25 6.70 6.05
CA THR A 68 -8.10 5.68 7.11
C THR A 68 -8.30 6.31 8.47
N GLU A 69 -8.95 5.59 9.35
CA GLU A 69 -9.07 5.92 10.78
C GLU A 69 -8.77 4.64 11.56
N HIS A 70 -7.85 4.70 12.50
CA HIS A 70 -7.43 3.56 13.31
C HIS A 70 -7.44 3.92 14.78
N ASP A 71 -8.11 3.07 15.55
CA ASP A 71 -8.19 3.16 16.99
C ASP A 71 -7.20 2.17 17.63
N ASN A 72 -6.23 2.72 18.35
CA ASN A 72 -5.17 1.95 19.01
C ASN A 72 -5.68 1.08 20.15
N ASP A 73 -6.76 1.49 20.82
CA ASP A 73 -7.26 0.77 21.98
C ASP A 73 -7.98 -0.51 21.55
N THR A 74 -8.67 -0.45 20.40
CA THR A 74 -9.41 -1.58 19.84
C THR A 74 -8.68 -2.32 18.72
N ASN A 75 -7.56 -1.78 18.22
CA ASN A 75 -6.85 -2.25 17.04
C ASN A 75 -7.78 -2.45 15.83
N ARG A 76 -8.70 -1.50 15.64
CA ARG A 76 -9.62 -1.49 14.49
C ARG A 76 -9.29 -0.32 13.58
N ALA A 77 -9.16 -0.61 12.29
CA ALA A 77 -9.07 0.40 11.24
C ALA A 77 -10.33 0.40 10.38
N THR A 78 -10.78 1.59 10.03
CA THR A 78 -11.83 1.83 9.02
C THR A 78 -11.19 2.51 7.82
N MET A 79 -11.46 2.01 6.63
CA MET A 79 -11.07 2.62 5.36
C MET A 79 -12.31 3.11 4.63
N ARG A 80 -12.34 4.40 4.28
CA ARG A 80 -13.38 4.99 3.42
C ARG A 80 -12.77 5.23 2.04
N ILE A 81 -13.36 4.63 1.03
CA ILE A 81 -12.87 4.63 -0.34
C ILE A 81 -13.75 5.55 -1.16
N HIS A 82 -13.12 6.52 -1.82
CA HIS A 82 -13.75 7.39 -2.78
C HIS A 82 -12.97 7.41 -4.08
N MET A 83 -13.63 7.24 -5.22
CA MET A 83 -12.99 7.29 -6.53
C MET A 83 -13.69 8.31 -7.42
N THR A 84 -12.90 9.06 -8.17
CA THR A 84 -13.41 10.11 -9.04
C THR A 84 -12.64 10.18 -10.36
N ALA A 85 -13.33 10.62 -11.41
CA ALA A 85 -12.75 10.88 -12.71
C ALA A 85 -12.09 12.27 -12.74
N LEU A 86 -10.90 12.37 -13.32
CA LEU A 86 -10.28 13.65 -13.69
C LEU A 86 -10.70 14.11 -15.10
N VAL A 87 -11.09 13.18 -15.96
CA VAL A 87 -11.49 13.45 -17.36
C VAL A 87 -12.78 12.69 -17.66
N GLY A 88 -13.80 13.41 -18.14
CA GLY A 88 -15.20 12.97 -18.22
C GLY A 88 -15.54 11.85 -19.22
N LEU A 89 -14.59 10.98 -19.57
CA LEU A 89 -14.83 9.84 -20.46
C LEU A 89 -15.41 8.61 -19.73
N GLY A 90 -15.46 8.64 -18.39
CA GLY A 90 -16.15 7.63 -17.59
C GLY A 90 -17.30 8.26 -16.80
N GLY A 91 -18.52 7.75 -16.98
CA GLY A 91 -19.69 8.22 -16.24
C GLY A 91 -19.59 7.89 -14.74
N PRO A 92 -20.40 8.53 -13.88
CA PRO A 92 -20.41 8.27 -12.43
C PRO A 92 -20.54 6.78 -12.06
N SER A 93 -21.22 5.99 -12.90
CA SER A 93 -21.42 4.55 -12.71
C SER A 93 -20.14 3.72 -12.78
N GLU A 94 -19.17 4.09 -13.61
CA GLU A 94 -17.89 3.36 -13.73
C GLU A 94 -17.04 3.52 -12.47
N TRP A 95 -17.09 4.71 -11.85
CA TRP A 95 -16.29 5.00 -10.66
C TRP A 95 -16.94 4.48 -9.38
N VAL A 96 -18.27 4.50 -9.28
CA VAL A 96 -19.00 3.75 -8.23
C VAL A 96 -18.69 2.26 -8.33
N HIS A 97 -18.62 1.71 -9.55
CA HIS A 97 -18.18 0.33 -9.76
C HIS A 97 -16.72 0.12 -9.33
N GLY A 98 -15.84 1.09 -9.63
CA GLY A 98 -14.45 1.09 -9.16
C GLY A 98 -14.32 1.08 -7.64
N GLU A 99 -15.08 1.91 -6.93
CA GLU A 99 -15.09 1.95 -5.45
C GLU A 99 -15.47 0.59 -4.89
N LYS A 100 -16.57 0.01 -5.41
CA LYS A 100 -17.06 -1.30 -5.00
C LYS A 100 -16.03 -2.39 -5.26
N LYS A 101 -15.41 -2.36 -6.45
CA LYS A 101 -14.37 -3.31 -6.85
C LYS A 101 -13.15 -3.25 -5.95
N LEU A 102 -12.68 -2.05 -5.58
CA LEU A 102 -11.56 -1.90 -4.66
C LEU A 102 -11.93 -2.38 -3.25
N ARG A 103 -13.14 -2.07 -2.77
CA ARG A 103 -13.65 -2.62 -1.51
C ARG A 103 -13.63 -4.15 -1.53
N ASP A 104 -14.25 -4.77 -2.54
CA ASP A 104 -14.30 -6.23 -2.70
C ASP A 104 -12.89 -6.84 -2.76
N ALA A 105 -11.99 -6.22 -3.51
CA ALA A 105 -10.59 -6.67 -3.61
C ALA A 105 -9.87 -6.64 -2.24
N ILE A 106 -10.07 -5.57 -1.46
CA ILE A 106 -9.51 -5.46 -0.12
C ILE A 106 -10.13 -6.51 0.80
N ASP A 107 -11.46 -6.66 0.80
CA ASP A 107 -12.16 -7.64 1.64
C ASP A 107 -11.72 -9.08 1.35
N GLU A 108 -11.52 -9.43 0.08
CA GLU A 108 -11.06 -10.75 -0.32
C GLU A 108 -9.58 -11.00 0.02
N CYS A 109 -8.73 -9.97 -0.09
CA CYS A 109 -7.28 -10.10 0.09
C CYS A 109 -6.78 -9.72 1.49
N LYS A 110 -7.63 -9.20 2.39
CA LYS A 110 -7.16 -8.60 3.64
C LYS A 110 -6.40 -9.57 4.55
N GLU A 111 -6.89 -10.80 4.73
CA GLU A 111 -6.24 -11.79 5.59
C GLU A 111 -4.89 -12.26 5.02
N GLU A 112 -4.83 -12.53 3.71
CA GLU A 112 -3.58 -12.89 3.01
C GLU A 112 -2.57 -11.73 3.11
N THR A 113 -3.03 -10.51 2.87
CA THR A 113 -2.18 -9.32 2.91
C THR A 113 -1.69 -9.05 4.33
N LEU A 114 -2.55 -9.18 5.34
CA LEU A 114 -2.20 -9.08 6.74
C LEU A 114 -1.17 -10.13 7.16
N ALA A 115 -1.32 -11.38 6.72
CA ALA A 115 -0.34 -12.43 6.99
C ALA A 115 1.03 -12.08 6.38
N VAL A 116 1.04 -11.58 5.14
CA VAL A 116 2.27 -11.11 4.47
C VAL A 116 2.89 -9.93 5.20
N VAL A 117 2.09 -8.95 5.64
CA VAL A 117 2.55 -7.79 6.41
C VAL A 117 3.13 -8.25 7.74
N ARG A 118 2.44 -9.10 8.49
CA ARG A 118 2.91 -9.61 9.78
C ARG A 118 4.22 -10.36 9.67
N ALA A 119 4.36 -11.23 8.66
CA ALA A 119 5.60 -11.93 8.38
C ALA A 119 6.77 -10.97 8.03
N GLN A 120 6.48 -9.78 7.49
CA GLN A 120 7.51 -8.74 7.27
C GLN A 120 8.02 -8.14 8.57
N TYR A 121 7.13 -7.90 9.55
CA TYR A 121 7.50 -7.24 10.82
C TYR A 121 7.90 -8.21 11.94
N SER A 122 7.57 -9.50 11.85
CA SER A 122 8.09 -10.52 12.78
C SER A 122 9.58 -10.83 12.57
N GLY A 123 10.21 -10.26 11.52
CA GLY A 123 11.57 -10.57 11.12
C GLY A 123 11.69 -11.74 10.15
N ASP A 124 10.58 -12.41 9.80
CA ASP A 124 10.59 -13.54 8.88
C ASP A 124 10.79 -13.13 7.40
N LEU A 125 10.49 -11.87 7.03
CA LEU A 125 10.72 -11.29 5.70
C LEU A 125 11.45 -9.93 5.77
N GLY A 126 12.44 -9.83 6.66
CA GLY A 126 13.10 -8.60 7.19
C GLY A 126 13.78 -7.59 6.24
N TRP A 127 13.20 -7.30 5.08
CA TRP A 127 13.77 -6.37 4.10
C TRP A 127 12.78 -5.29 3.63
N ARG A 128 11.46 -5.53 3.60
CA ARG A 128 10.49 -4.56 3.04
C ARG A 128 10.16 -3.41 4.00
N GLY A 129 10.24 -2.17 3.50
CA GLY A 129 9.97 -0.94 4.28
C GLY A 129 11.22 -0.25 4.83
N LEU A 130 12.37 -0.92 4.80
CA LEU A 130 13.65 -0.30 5.13
C LEU A 130 14.09 0.61 3.98
N SER A 131 14.52 1.83 4.31
CA SER A 131 15.32 2.62 3.38
C SER A 131 16.78 2.24 3.56
N PHE A 132 17.51 2.00 2.47
CA PHE A 132 18.97 1.82 2.55
C PHE A 132 19.68 2.76 1.58
N LYS A 133 20.90 3.17 1.95
CA LYS A 133 21.82 3.88 1.07
C LYS A 133 22.88 2.90 0.59
N CYS A 134 23.02 2.76 -0.73
CA CYS A 134 24.03 1.87 -1.30
C CYS A 134 25.44 2.36 -0.92
N PRO A 135 26.28 1.55 -0.24
CA PRO A 135 27.61 1.99 0.18
C PRO A 135 28.58 2.17 -0.99
N SER A 136 28.28 1.57 -2.14
CA SER A 136 29.14 1.66 -3.33
C SER A 136 28.89 2.88 -4.21
N CYS A 137 27.64 3.35 -4.32
CA CYS A 137 27.29 4.45 -5.24
C CYS A 137 26.51 5.60 -4.58
N GLY A 138 26.16 5.47 -3.30
CA GLY A 138 25.45 6.50 -2.54
C GLY A 138 23.97 6.66 -2.86
N ALA A 139 23.40 5.90 -3.81
CA ALA A 139 21.98 5.95 -4.14
C ALA A 139 21.12 5.43 -2.97
N SER A 140 20.01 6.11 -2.68
CA SER A 140 19.06 5.76 -1.63
C SER A 140 17.81 5.09 -2.22
N TYR A 141 17.37 4.00 -1.61
CA TYR A 141 16.22 3.22 -2.07
C TYR A 141 15.28 2.91 -0.90
N PHE A 142 13.99 2.80 -1.21
CA PHE A 142 13.04 2.06 -0.38
C PHE A 142 13.04 0.61 -0.84
N VAL A 143 13.33 -0.33 0.07
CA VAL A 143 13.35 -1.75 -0.28
C VAL A 143 11.93 -2.21 -0.62
N SER A 144 11.78 -2.69 -1.85
CA SER A 144 10.57 -3.32 -2.38
C SER A 144 10.90 -4.73 -2.87
N ARG A 145 9.89 -5.59 -3.12
CA ARG A 145 10.14 -6.96 -3.67
C ARG A 145 10.98 -6.95 -4.94
N ARG A 146 10.89 -5.88 -5.75
CA ARG A 146 11.63 -5.77 -7.02
C ARG A 146 13.13 -5.61 -6.83
N LEU A 147 13.57 -5.25 -5.62
CA LEU A 147 14.98 -5.07 -5.28
C LEU A 147 15.59 -6.31 -4.63
N VAL A 148 14.78 -7.30 -4.25
CA VAL A 148 15.20 -8.51 -3.54
C VAL A 148 15.17 -9.69 -4.51
N ASP A 149 16.31 -10.38 -4.65
CA ASP A 149 16.41 -11.56 -5.50
C ASP A 149 15.84 -12.84 -4.83
N SER A 150 15.84 -13.95 -5.56
CA SER A 150 15.31 -15.24 -5.08
C SER A 150 16.06 -15.81 -3.86
N GLU A 151 17.24 -15.28 -3.53
CA GLU A 151 18.03 -15.65 -2.35
C GLU A 151 17.82 -14.68 -1.18
N GLY A 152 16.90 -13.70 -1.31
CA GLY A 152 16.64 -12.71 -0.27
C GLY A 152 17.67 -11.57 -0.22
N LYS A 153 18.54 -11.44 -1.24
CA LYS A 153 19.58 -10.41 -1.27
C LYS A 153 19.07 -9.17 -2.01
N THR A 154 19.33 -7.99 -1.45
CA THR A 154 18.94 -6.73 -2.06
C THR A 154 20.00 -6.27 -3.07
N ARG A 155 19.63 -5.97 -4.32
CA ARG A 155 20.54 -5.45 -5.34
C ARG A 155 20.28 -3.97 -5.61
N CYS A 156 21.36 -3.18 -5.63
CA CYS A 156 21.31 -1.79 -6.03
C CYS A 156 21.01 -1.68 -7.53
N GLN A 157 19.93 -0.99 -7.91
CA GLN A 157 19.57 -0.81 -9.33
C GLN A 157 20.57 0.03 -10.12
N ASN A 158 21.35 0.88 -9.46
CA ASN A 158 22.30 1.77 -10.14
C ASN A 158 23.64 1.08 -10.45
N CYS A 159 24.20 0.33 -9.50
CA CYS A 159 25.51 -0.30 -9.66
C CYS A 159 25.50 -1.84 -9.68
N ASN A 160 24.32 -2.45 -9.57
CA ASN A 160 24.08 -3.89 -9.58
C ASN A 160 24.81 -4.71 -8.50
N ARG A 161 25.34 -4.04 -7.47
CA ARG A 161 25.99 -4.69 -6.32
C ARG A 161 24.96 -5.12 -5.28
N ILE A 162 25.28 -6.22 -4.61
CA ILE A 162 24.51 -6.72 -3.46
C ILE A 162 24.73 -5.78 -2.28
N VAL A 163 23.65 -5.38 -1.63
CA VAL A 163 23.66 -4.53 -0.45
C VAL A 163 23.04 -5.33 0.68
N SER A 164 23.84 -5.59 1.73
CA SER A 164 23.31 -6.10 2.99
C SER A 164 22.42 -5.01 3.58
N ALA A 165 21.11 -5.24 3.66
CA ALA A 165 20.22 -4.32 4.34
C ALA A 165 20.62 -4.30 5.82
N VAL A 166 21.33 -3.25 6.25
CA VAL A 166 21.56 -2.99 7.67
C VAL A 166 20.33 -2.24 8.13
N ALA A 167 19.51 -2.87 8.98
CA ALA A 167 18.55 -2.14 9.77
C ALA A 167 19.35 -1.28 10.76
N GLU A 168 19.23 0.05 10.64
CA GLU A 168 19.58 0.97 11.73
C GLU A 168 18.46 0.99 12.77
#